data_AF-A0A957N6V7-F1
#
_entry.id   AF-A0A957N6V7-F1
#
_cell.length_a   1.000
_cell.length_b   1.000
_cell.length_c   1.000
_cell.angle_alpha   90.00
_cell.angle_beta   90.00
_cell.angle_gamma   90.00
#
_symmetry.space_group_name_H-M   'P 1'
#
loop_
_entity.id
_entity.type
_entity.pdbx_description
1 polymer ?
#
loop_
_entity_poly.entity_id
_entity_poly.type
_entity_poly.pdbx_seq_one_letter_code
_entity_poly.pdbx_strand_id
1 'polypeptide(L)'
;TPPEFFRLSRVGSDWTFYWSYDGQWSAENSYVFTRALTVSQAGVFVGNAGDNPAHTIVLDYFFNHAGPIDPEDPVANILEVETTGAGSGQIERDRYCGNPVTLMAVPDAGSRFVGWSGAVNSTDPQVTVAFDRNDTMTAEFEFDGYVVTIDVIDTNGQTTDQGTVSLSPPTNSNGYQSGETVTLSATPSPGWTFVRWQGDLTGAVNPAQIVIDSSKMIEAVFGRFVTLAVTATPADGGTVNASLPGPQYVAGTQLELTAVPADGYMFTGWSGDATETDPVLSLTMDADRTVIANFGRAYALTVITEGQGQVSPAPQEAGYPAGTVVPLTATPAGGYGLVGWDLDGDDQVDSTDASVQVIMDGDKSVKAIFRRLYSLTLSATNGQIVAEPAQTTFFEGDTVVLTPLPASGYAFVGWTGDMSGNAQPAMLEMTGEDTSKEIGAVFAEGYGIVILPPEGMGTVTLDPSTQPYAFGAVVTVTAEPAPDWEFVGWEGDLTGSANPAKITMTGEKQIRALFRAREYRLNLTIPLGMNGQVAVDPTGPYAYNQMVRLTAVPDPGWLFIGWFGDITGTELTVVVTMKANIDVSAHFAREADHTAYLPFVRRP
;
A
#
# COMPACT_ATOMS: atom_id res chain seq x y z
N THR A 1 81.57 -53.54 30.69
CA THR A 1 81.03 -54.18 31.91
C THR A 1 82.18 -54.48 32.84
N PRO A 2 82.04 -54.30 34.16
CA PRO A 2 83.05 -54.77 35.12
C PRO A 2 83.10 -56.31 35.10
N PRO A 3 84.24 -56.94 35.44
CA PRO A 3 84.30 -58.38 35.63
C PRO A 3 83.38 -58.78 36.78
N GLU A 4 82.66 -59.89 36.61
CA GLU A 4 81.71 -60.40 37.61
C GLU A 4 82.39 -61.34 38.61
N PHE A 5 83.55 -61.93 38.25
CA PHE A 5 84.29 -62.89 39.07
C PHE A 5 85.75 -62.47 39.26
N PHE A 6 86.25 -62.61 40.48
CA PHE A 6 87.64 -62.34 40.84
C PHE A 6 88.25 -63.50 41.63
N ARG A 7 89.51 -63.84 41.36
CA ARG A 7 90.24 -64.88 42.08
C ARG A 7 91.68 -64.46 42.33
N LEU A 8 92.17 -64.72 43.53
CA LEU A 8 93.57 -64.53 43.89
C LEU A 8 94.19 -65.89 44.25
N SER A 9 95.30 -66.24 43.62
CA SER A 9 96.09 -67.44 43.92
C SER A 9 97.50 -67.06 44.38
N ARG A 10 98.10 -67.88 45.25
CA ARG A 10 99.42 -67.63 45.84
C ARG A 10 100.23 -68.91 45.94
N VAL A 11 101.49 -68.87 45.51
CA VAL A 11 102.49 -69.92 45.75
C VAL A 11 103.76 -69.28 46.28
N GLY A 12 104.08 -69.49 47.57
CA GLY A 12 105.25 -68.87 48.20
C GLY A 12 105.16 -67.33 48.24
N SER A 13 106.07 -66.64 47.55
CA SER A 13 106.02 -65.17 47.41
C SER A 13 105.39 -64.71 46.09
N ASP A 14 104.96 -65.64 45.23
CA ASP A 14 104.34 -65.34 43.94
C ASP A 14 102.83 -65.33 44.08
N TRP A 15 102.22 -64.30 43.50
CA TRP A 15 100.79 -64.06 43.52
C TRP A 15 100.26 -63.96 42.09
N THR A 16 99.08 -64.51 41.85
CA THR A 16 98.40 -64.39 40.57
C THR A 16 96.95 -63.97 40.81
N PHE A 17 96.60 -62.77 40.35
CA PHE A 17 95.24 -62.27 40.35
C PHE A 17 94.57 -62.60 39.00
N TYR A 18 93.34 -63.09 39.04
CA TYR A 18 92.51 -63.42 37.88
C TYR A 18 91.19 -62.66 37.94
N TRP A 19 90.65 -62.31 36.78
CA TRP A 19 89.28 -61.82 36.63
C TRP A 19 88.56 -62.57 35.51
N SER A 20 87.23 -62.68 35.60
CA SER A 20 86.39 -63.31 34.59
C SER A 20 85.04 -62.62 34.50
N TYR A 21 84.44 -62.65 33.31
CA TYR A 21 83.12 -62.09 33.01
C TYR A 21 82.02 -63.17 33.02
N ASP A 22 82.39 -64.44 32.92
CA ASP A 22 81.49 -65.57 32.73
C ASP A 22 81.81 -66.76 33.66
N GLY A 23 82.77 -66.58 34.58
CA GLY A 23 83.22 -67.59 35.53
C GLY A 23 84.32 -68.53 35.03
N GLN A 24 84.73 -68.44 33.75
CA GLN A 24 85.85 -69.23 33.21
C GLN A 24 87.20 -68.51 33.40
N TRP A 25 88.23 -69.23 33.88
CA TRP A 25 89.55 -68.67 34.17
C TRP A 25 90.51 -68.84 32.97
N SER A 26 91.07 -67.74 32.47
CA SER A 26 92.09 -67.74 31.40
C SER A 26 93.40 -67.07 31.85
N ALA A 27 94.51 -67.47 31.24
CA ALA A 27 95.82 -66.85 31.51
C ALA A 27 95.91 -65.40 31.00
N GLU A 28 95.13 -65.06 29.98
CA GLU A 28 95.07 -63.71 29.41
C GLU A 28 94.39 -62.69 30.35
N ASN A 29 93.49 -63.16 31.22
CA ASN A 29 92.84 -62.35 32.26
C ASN A 29 93.50 -62.58 33.62
N SER A 30 94.83 -62.50 33.65
CA SER A 30 95.60 -62.65 34.87
C SER A 30 96.77 -61.67 34.99
N TYR A 31 97.15 -61.36 36.22
CA TYR A 31 98.32 -60.55 36.53
C TYR A 31 99.15 -61.22 37.62
N VAL A 32 100.42 -61.47 37.32
CA VAL A 32 101.37 -62.13 38.23
C VAL A 32 102.29 -61.08 38.84
N PHE A 33 102.51 -61.15 40.15
CA PHE A 33 103.51 -60.34 40.83
C PHE A 33 104.15 -61.11 41.99
N THR A 34 105.43 -60.81 42.25
CA THR A 34 106.18 -61.42 43.36
C THR A 34 106.34 -60.41 44.48
N ARG A 35 105.85 -60.76 45.68
CA ARG A 35 106.01 -59.97 46.89
C ARG A 35 106.02 -60.88 48.12
N ALA A 36 107.12 -60.83 48.87
CA ALA A 36 107.21 -61.50 50.16
C ALA A 36 106.23 -60.85 51.14
N LEU A 37 105.23 -61.62 51.58
CA LEU A 37 104.20 -61.17 52.51
C LEU A 37 103.85 -62.31 53.48
N THR A 38 103.85 -62.03 54.78
CA THR A 38 103.27 -62.95 55.77
C THR A 38 101.76 -62.73 55.79
N VAL A 39 100.97 -63.71 55.33
CA VAL A 39 99.50 -63.59 55.24
C VAL A 39 98.88 -64.13 56.50
N SER A 40 98.24 -63.27 57.28
CA SER A 40 97.43 -63.66 58.44
C SER A 40 95.93 -63.72 58.13
N GLN A 41 95.46 -62.96 57.13
CA GLN A 41 94.05 -62.87 56.72
C GLN A 41 93.94 -62.57 55.22
N ALA A 42 92.83 -62.99 54.61
CA ALA A 42 92.43 -62.61 53.27
C ALA A 42 90.91 -62.39 53.26
N GLY A 43 90.46 -61.37 52.53
CA GLY A 43 89.06 -61.01 52.43
C GLY A 43 88.87 -59.95 51.37
N VAL A 44 87.61 -59.60 51.10
CA VAL A 44 87.27 -58.56 50.14
C VAL A 44 87.45 -57.20 50.79
N PHE A 45 88.04 -56.27 50.04
CA PHE A 45 88.16 -54.87 50.44
C PHE A 45 87.50 -54.01 49.37
N VAL A 46 86.62 -53.12 49.79
CA VAL A 46 86.03 -52.10 48.94
C VAL A 46 86.47 -50.75 49.48
N GLY A 47 87.08 -49.96 48.63
CA GLY A 47 87.56 -48.62 48.97
C GLY A 47 87.46 -47.72 47.75
N ASN A 48 87.31 -46.42 48.00
CA ASN A 48 87.30 -45.40 46.97
C ASN A 48 88.65 -44.69 46.96
N ALA A 49 89.24 -44.49 45.79
CA ALA A 49 90.46 -43.73 45.60
C ALA A 49 90.17 -42.48 44.77
N GLY A 50 89.99 -41.34 45.42
CA GLY A 50 89.70 -40.04 44.80
C GLY A 50 88.30 -39.51 45.09
N ASP A 51 87.90 -38.44 44.38
CA ASP A 51 86.70 -37.62 44.64
C ASP A 51 85.41 -38.15 43.97
N ASN A 52 85.40 -39.39 43.49
CA ASN A 52 84.23 -39.99 42.84
C ASN A 52 83.15 -40.38 43.88
N PRO A 53 81.84 -40.38 43.51
CA PRO A 53 80.77 -40.74 44.43
C PRO A 53 80.92 -42.18 44.96
N ALA A 54 80.52 -42.40 46.21
CA ALA A 54 80.56 -43.73 46.82
C ALA A 54 79.68 -44.72 46.04
N HIS A 55 80.26 -45.83 45.60
CA HIS A 55 79.52 -46.92 44.97
C HIS A 55 79.26 -48.03 45.98
N THR A 56 78.03 -48.55 46.00
CA THR A 56 77.69 -49.76 46.75
C THR A 56 78.05 -50.97 45.91
N ILE A 57 79.00 -51.78 46.37
CA ILE A 57 79.27 -53.10 45.79
C ILE A 57 78.51 -54.12 46.63
N VAL A 58 77.60 -54.85 45.98
CA VAL A 58 76.95 -56.03 46.56
C VAL A 58 77.75 -57.24 46.11
N LEU A 59 78.32 -57.95 47.08
CA LEU A 59 79.07 -59.19 46.85
C LEU A 59 78.12 -60.34 47.13
N ASP A 60 77.87 -61.16 46.13
CA ASP A 60 76.99 -62.34 46.26
C ASP A 60 77.64 -63.37 47.21
N TYR A 61 78.90 -63.75 46.94
CA TYR A 61 79.66 -64.64 47.82
C TYR A 61 81.18 -64.45 47.71
N PHE A 62 81.91 -64.92 48.74
CA PHE A 62 83.37 -65.02 48.76
C PHE A 62 83.76 -66.40 49.31
N PHE A 63 84.54 -67.16 48.55
CA PHE A 63 85.02 -68.47 49.00
C PHE A 63 86.54 -68.49 49.14
N ASN A 64 87.01 -69.06 50.25
CA ASN A 64 88.40 -69.44 50.42
C ASN A 64 88.52 -70.93 50.11
N HIS A 65 89.38 -71.30 49.15
CA HIS A 65 89.54 -72.71 48.76
C HIS A 65 90.05 -73.61 49.92
N ALA A 66 90.65 -73.01 50.95
CA ALA A 66 91.05 -73.72 52.18
C ALA A 66 89.89 -73.92 53.19
N GLY A 67 88.69 -73.40 52.92
CA GLY A 67 87.48 -73.54 53.75
C GLY A 67 86.21 -73.14 52.99
N PRO A 68 85.62 -74.01 52.16
CA PRO A 68 84.45 -73.70 51.35
C PRO A 68 83.15 -73.61 52.18
N ILE A 69 82.21 -72.77 51.74
CA ILE A 69 80.83 -72.70 52.27
C ILE A 69 79.92 -73.44 51.27
N ASP A 70 79.08 -74.34 51.78
CA ASP A 70 78.04 -75.12 51.08
C ASP A 70 76.76 -75.03 51.93
N PRO A 71 75.55 -74.76 51.36
CA PRO A 71 75.20 -74.74 49.93
C PRO A 71 74.93 -73.37 49.29
N GLU A 72 75.00 -73.38 47.95
CA GLU A 72 74.60 -72.36 46.97
C GLU A 72 73.06 -72.30 46.85
N ASP A 73 72.46 -71.11 46.75
CA ASP A 73 70.99 -70.92 46.75
C ASP A 73 70.29 -71.63 45.56
N PRO A 74 69.09 -72.22 45.75
CA PRO A 74 68.37 -72.93 44.70
C PRO A 74 67.75 -72.00 43.65
N VAL A 75 67.62 -72.50 42.42
CA VAL A 75 66.98 -71.83 41.27
C VAL A 75 65.54 -71.41 41.62
N ALA A 76 65.17 -70.14 41.37
CA ALA A 76 63.81 -69.64 41.60
C ALA A 76 62.78 -70.28 40.66
N ASN A 77 61.61 -70.61 41.19
CA ASN A 77 60.52 -71.18 40.41
C ASN A 77 59.78 -70.10 39.61
N ILE A 78 59.18 -70.49 38.47
CA ILE A 78 58.38 -69.63 37.57
C ILE A 78 56.91 -70.08 37.57
N LEU A 79 55.98 -69.12 37.60
CA LEU A 79 54.54 -69.34 37.41
C LEU A 79 54.10 -68.67 36.10
N GLU A 80 53.76 -69.48 35.10
CA GLU A 80 53.22 -68.99 33.82
C GLU A 80 51.69 -68.82 33.91
N VAL A 81 51.16 -67.78 33.28
CA VAL A 81 49.71 -67.55 33.19
C VAL A 81 49.24 -67.74 31.76
N GLU A 82 48.34 -68.69 31.57
CA GLU A 82 47.65 -68.94 30.32
C GLU A 82 46.18 -68.49 30.41
N THR A 83 45.55 -68.30 29.26
CA THR A 83 44.15 -67.89 29.16
C THR A 83 43.43 -68.78 28.16
N THR A 84 42.30 -69.34 28.56
CA THR A 84 41.36 -70.04 27.69
C THR A 84 40.07 -69.22 27.58
N GLY A 85 39.59 -68.97 26.35
CA GLY A 85 38.47 -68.07 26.09
C GLY A 85 38.88 -66.61 25.89
N ALA A 86 37.90 -65.70 25.87
CA ALA A 86 38.10 -64.28 25.59
C ALA A 86 38.23 -63.47 26.90
N GLY A 87 39.47 -63.24 27.31
CA GLY A 87 39.84 -62.47 28.49
C GLY A 87 41.35 -62.51 28.71
N SER A 88 41.81 -61.86 29.77
CA SER A 88 43.23 -61.81 30.13
C SER A 88 43.47 -62.20 31.59
N GLY A 89 44.56 -62.92 31.85
CA GLY A 89 45.08 -63.20 33.18
C GLY A 89 46.31 -62.33 33.45
N GLN A 90 46.27 -61.50 34.48
CA GLN A 90 47.37 -60.63 34.89
C GLN A 90 48.08 -61.20 36.12
N ILE A 91 49.41 -61.11 36.16
CA ILE A 91 50.26 -61.57 37.27
C ILE A 91 51.13 -60.43 37.78
N GLU A 92 51.16 -60.23 39.10
CA GLU A 92 51.95 -59.16 39.72
C GLU A 92 53.47 -59.43 39.62
N ARG A 93 53.88 -60.71 39.72
CA ARG A 93 55.27 -61.17 39.53
C ARG A 93 55.32 -62.66 39.20
N ASP A 94 56.12 -63.07 38.22
CA ASP A 94 56.17 -64.45 37.68
C ASP A 94 57.16 -65.39 38.40
N ARG A 95 57.97 -64.90 39.36
CA ARG A 95 59.00 -65.70 40.06
C ARG A 95 58.77 -65.81 41.57
N TYR A 96 58.98 -67.01 42.14
CA TYR A 96 58.82 -67.31 43.57
C TYR A 96 60.13 -67.66 44.27
N CYS A 97 60.41 -66.93 45.35
CA CYS A 97 61.54 -67.12 46.26
C CYS A 97 61.09 -67.08 47.74
N GLY A 98 59.85 -67.51 48.02
CA GLY A 98 59.26 -67.55 49.36
C GLY A 98 58.10 -66.58 49.63
N ASN A 99 57.70 -65.73 48.67
CA ASN A 99 56.56 -64.81 48.79
C ASN A 99 55.42 -65.20 47.83
N PRO A 100 54.15 -65.23 48.28
CA PRO A 100 53.01 -65.55 47.41
C PRO A 100 52.82 -64.50 46.31
N VAL A 101 52.19 -64.91 45.20
CA VAL A 101 51.93 -64.08 44.01
C VAL A 101 50.42 -63.92 43.81
N THR A 102 49.96 -62.72 43.46
CA THR A 102 48.55 -62.45 43.12
C THR A 102 48.31 -62.44 41.61
N LEU A 103 47.20 -63.07 41.22
CA LEU A 103 46.66 -63.17 39.87
C LEU A 103 45.31 -62.45 39.81
N MET A 104 45.02 -61.79 38.69
CA MET A 104 43.75 -61.10 38.43
C MET A 104 43.23 -61.43 37.03
N ALA A 105 41.99 -61.90 36.94
CA ALA A 105 41.31 -62.22 35.69
C ALA A 105 40.45 -61.04 35.24
N VAL A 106 40.59 -60.63 33.98
CA VAL A 106 39.80 -59.56 33.36
C VAL A 106 39.12 -60.13 32.12
N PRO A 107 37.80 -60.38 32.14
CA PRO A 107 37.08 -60.88 30.97
C PRO A 107 36.98 -59.81 29.87
N ASP A 108 36.99 -60.24 28.59
CA ASP A 108 36.69 -59.36 27.45
C ASP A 108 35.18 -59.05 27.38
N ALA A 109 34.79 -58.06 26.57
CA ALA A 109 33.39 -57.65 26.43
C ALA A 109 32.49 -58.80 25.91
N GLY A 110 31.42 -59.10 26.62
CA GLY A 110 30.51 -60.21 26.31
C GLY A 110 30.98 -61.57 26.87
N SER A 111 32.10 -61.60 27.59
CA SER A 111 32.60 -62.78 28.29
C SER A 111 32.50 -62.64 29.81
N ARG A 112 32.47 -63.78 30.50
CA ARG A 112 32.59 -63.87 31.95
C ARG A 112 33.76 -64.74 32.34
N PHE A 113 34.35 -64.42 33.49
CA PHE A 113 35.34 -65.29 34.13
C PHE A 113 34.64 -66.52 34.70
N VAL A 114 35.13 -67.70 34.37
CA VAL A 114 34.61 -69.00 34.83
C VAL A 114 35.39 -69.46 36.06
N GLY A 115 36.71 -69.37 36.01
CA GLY A 115 37.58 -69.80 37.09
C GLY A 115 39.05 -69.86 36.71
N TRP A 116 39.88 -69.95 37.74
CA TRP A 116 41.29 -70.29 37.67
C TRP A 116 41.45 -71.81 37.82
N SER A 117 42.36 -72.40 37.06
CA SER A 117 42.79 -73.80 37.22
C SER A 117 44.31 -73.94 37.11
N GLY A 118 44.85 -75.07 37.57
CA GLY A 118 46.31 -75.33 37.59
C GLY A 118 46.82 -75.47 39.02
N ALA A 119 47.78 -74.62 39.41
CA ALA A 119 48.38 -74.62 40.75
C ALA A 119 47.34 -74.46 41.88
N VAL A 120 46.27 -73.68 41.66
CA VAL A 120 45.11 -73.55 42.55
C VAL A 120 43.83 -73.46 41.71
N ASN A 121 42.75 -74.11 42.16
CA ASN A 121 41.43 -73.93 41.57
C ASN A 121 40.66 -72.86 42.38
N SER A 122 40.20 -71.81 41.71
CA SER A 122 39.45 -70.72 42.34
C SER A 122 38.42 -70.15 41.39
N THR A 123 37.21 -69.85 41.87
CA THR A 123 36.22 -69.06 41.13
C THR A 123 36.31 -67.56 41.45
N ASP A 124 37.20 -67.17 42.37
CA ASP A 124 37.47 -65.77 42.64
C ASP A 124 38.34 -65.19 41.50
N PRO A 125 37.89 -64.13 40.80
CA PRO A 125 38.67 -63.50 39.73
C PRO A 125 40.03 -62.99 40.22
N GLN A 126 40.20 -62.76 41.52
CA GLN A 126 41.50 -62.43 42.11
C GLN A 126 41.96 -63.56 43.05
N VAL A 127 43.09 -64.20 42.77
CA VAL A 127 43.61 -65.31 43.57
C VAL A 127 45.08 -65.09 43.95
N THR A 128 45.46 -65.53 45.15
CA THR A 128 46.86 -65.50 45.61
C THR A 128 47.39 -66.92 45.70
N VAL A 129 48.51 -67.19 45.05
CA VAL A 129 49.10 -68.52 44.88
C VAL A 129 50.52 -68.55 45.45
N ALA A 130 50.83 -69.58 46.23
CA ALA A 130 52.20 -69.93 46.59
C ALA A 130 52.59 -71.21 45.82
N PHE A 131 53.78 -71.24 45.23
CA PHE A 131 54.25 -72.35 44.40
C PHE A 131 55.71 -72.70 44.69
N ASP A 132 56.01 -73.99 44.87
CA ASP A 132 57.33 -74.50 45.28
C ASP A 132 58.09 -75.22 44.15
N ARG A 133 57.51 -75.25 42.95
CA ARG A 133 58.09 -75.70 41.69
C ARG A 133 57.58 -74.82 40.54
N ASN A 134 58.17 -74.92 39.36
CA ASN A 134 57.56 -74.31 38.17
C ASN A 134 56.13 -74.86 37.97
N ASP A 135 55.17 -73.97 37.78
CA ASP A 135 53.77 -74.32 37.60
C ASP A 135 53.08 -73.38 36.60
N THR A 136 51.87 -73.73 36.20
CA THR A 136 51.06 -72.94 35.27
C THR A 136 49.69 -72.68 35.89
N MET A 137 49.17 -71.48 35.67
CA MET A 137 47.81 -71.07 36.04
C MET A 137 47.05 -70.68 34.78
N THR A 138 45.85 -71.22 34.61
CA THR A 138 44.99 -70.94 33.45
C THR A 138 43.76 -70.17 33.93
N ALA A 139 43.53 -68.96 33.39
CA ALA A 139 42.26 -68.25 33.52
C ALA A 139 41.30 -68.72 32.43
N GLU A 140 40.14 -69.24 32.82
CA GLU A 140 39.10 -69.68 31.91
C GLU A 140 37.97 -68.65 31.82
N PHE A 141 37.59 -68.31 30.59
CA PHE A 141 36.52 -67.38 30.25
C PHE A 141 35.50 -68.02 29.31
N GLU A 142 34.22 -67.74 29.51
CA GLU A 142 33.13 -68.17 28.63
C GLU A 142 32.49 -66.94 27.97
N PHE A 143 32.20 -67.02 26.68
CA PHE A 143 31.50 -65.96 25.95
C PHE A 143 29.99 -66.12 26.13
N ASP A 144 29.38 -65.18 26.85
CA ASP A 144 27.94 -65.12 27.16
C ASP A 144 27.15 -64.31 26.11
N GLY A 145 27.79 -63.90 25.00
CA GLY A 145 27.16 -63.13 23.92
C GLY A 145 27.13 -61.62 24.13
N TYR A 146 26.76 -60.90 23.07
CA TYR A 146 26.49 -59.46 23.13
C TYR A 146 25.04 -59.19 23.52
N VAL A 147 24.83 -58.12 24.29
CA VAL A 147 23.49 -57.71 24.74
C VAL A 147 23.04 -56.45 24.01
N VAL A 148 21.74 -56.36 23.71
CA VAL A 148 21.10 -55.13 23.22
C VAL A 148 20.24 -54.57 24.36
N THR A 149 20.69 -53.47 24.95
CA THR A 149 19.96 -52.73 25.97
C THR A 149 19.16 -51.63 25.31
N ILE A 150 17.88 -51.54 25.67
CA ILE A 150 16.97 -50.51 25.15
C ILE A 150 16.40 -49.69 26.30
N ASP A 151 16.58 -48.38 26.24
CA ASP A 151 15.85 -47.44 27.08
C ASP A 151 14.74 -46.76 26.29
N VAL A 152 13.55 -46.71 26.88
CA VAL A 152 12.41 -45.97 26.32
C VAL A 152 12.38 -44.61 27.00
N ILE A 153 12.51 -43.55 26.21
CA ILE A 153 12.60 -42.18 26.73
C ILE A 153 11.62 -41.24 26.02
N ASP A 154 11.30 -40.13 26.67
CA ASP A 154 10.53 -39.04 26.06
C ASP A 154 11.43 -38.07 25.27
N THR A 155 10.83 -37.07 24.63
CA THR A 155 11.57 -36.03 23.88
C THR A 155 12.48 -35.15 24.74
N ASN A 156 12.36 -35.19 26.07
CA ASN A 156 13.22 -34.49 27.02
C ASN A 156 14.36 -35.38 27.54
N GLY A 157 14.45 -36.63 27.09
CA GLY A 157 15.46 -37.60 27.54
C GLY A 157 15.14 -38.26 28.89
N GLN A 158 13.91 -38.17 29.37
CA GLN A 158 13.47 -38.84 30.61
C GLN A 158 12.95 -40.24 30.29
N THR A 159 13.30 -41.24 31.10
CA THR A 159 12.75 -42.61 30.99
C THR A 159 11.23 -42.58 31.08
N THR A 160 10.54 -43.29 30.18
CA THR A 160 9.09 -43.24 30.06
C THR A 160 8.49 -44.61 29.72
N ASP A 161 7.20 -44.80 29.99
CA ASP A 161 6.41 -46.01 29.69
C ASP A 161 5.46 -45.82 28.48
N GLN A 162 5.68 -44.77 27.70
CA GLN A 162 4.78 -44.31 26.64
C GLN A 162 5.01 -44.98 25.28
N GLY A 163 5.74 -46.09 25.30
CA GLY A 163 6.00 -46.95 24.17
C GLY A 163 6.69 -48.21 24.61
N THR A 164 6.78 -49.16 23.70
CA THR A 164 7.53 -50.41 23.90
C THR A 164 8.39 -50.68 22.68
N VAL A 165 9.48 -51.41 22.86
CA VAL A 165 10.31 -51.89 21.76
C VAL A 165 10.38 -53.40 21.81
N SER A 166 10.17 -54.03 20.66
CA SER A 166 10.35 -55.47 20.48
C SER A 166 11.56 -55.76 19.60
N LEU A 167 12.29 -56.82 19.94
CA LEU A 167 13.45 -57.32 19.21
C LEU A 167 13.09 -58.58 18.42
N SER A 168 13.53 -58.65 17.16
CA SER A 168 13.37 -59.83 16.31
C SER A 168 14.70 -60.15 15.58
N PRO A 169 15.35 -61.29 15.87
CA PRO A 169 14.98 -62.27 16.89
C PRO A 169 15.07 -61.70 18.33
N PRO A 170 14.34 -62.25 19.32
CA PRO A 170 14.48 -61.85 20.71
C PRO A 170 15.80 -62.36 21.30
N THR A 171 16.31 -61.67 22.33
CA THR A 171 17.57 -62.04 22.99
C THR A 171 17.44 -63.42 23.63
N ASN A 172 18.39 -64.32 23.34
CA ASN A 172 18.46 -65.65 23.94
C ASN A 172 19.29 -65.63 25.25
N SER A 173 19.37 -66.76 25.96
CA SER A 173 20.09 -66.86 27.25
C SER A 173 21.61 -66.62 27.17
N ASN A 174 22.18 -66.73 25.98
CA ASN A 174 23.61 -66.58 25.69
C ASN A 174 23.86 -65.36 24.78
N GLY A 175 22.96 -64.36 24.82
CA GLY A 175 23.07 -63.13 24.03
C GLY A 175 23.04 -63.32 22.51
N TYR A 176 23.33 -62.24 21.79
CA TYR A 176 23.50 -62.25 20.34
C TYR A 176 24.95 -62.53 19.96
N GLN A 177 25.17 -63.25 18.86
CA GLN A 177 26.51 -63.44 18.30
C GLN A 177 26.94 -62.26 17.43
N SER A 178 28.25 -62.10 17.24
CA SER A 178 28.80 -61.12 16.29
C SER A 178 28.31 -61.40 14.86
N GLY A 179 27.90 -60.37 14.14
CA GLY A 179 27.35 -60.43 12.79
C GLY A 179 25.85 -60.67 12.70
N GLU A 180 25.16 -60.97 13.81
CA GLU A 180 23.70 -61.12 13.79
C GLU A 180 23.01 -59.79 13.46
N THR A 181 21.91 -59.85 12.71
CA THR A 181 21.08 -58.68 12.43
C THR A 181 19.79 -58.76 13.24
N VAL A 182 19.55 -57.73 14.06
CA VAL A 182 18.38 -57.62 14.93
C VAL A 182 17.48 -56.50 14.40
N THR A 183 16.18 -56.80 14.26
CA THR A 183 15.14 -55.82 13.91
C THR A 183 14.49 -55.29 15.19
N LEU A 184 14.49 -53.96 15.35
CA LEU A 184 13.85 -53.23 16.43
C LEU A 184 12.52 -52.64 15.92
N SER A 185 11.42 -52.97 16.59
CA SER A 185 10.10 -52.40 16.29
C SER A 185 9.55 -51.65 17.50
N ALA A 186 9.46 -50.32 17.37
CA ALA A 186 8.85 -49.44 18.36
C ALA A 186 7.32 -49.39 18.17
N THR A 187 6.58 -49.62 19.25
CA THR A 187 5.11 -49.52 19.28
C THR A 187 4.71 -48.42 20.27
N PRO A 188 4.18 -47.28 19.79
CA PRO A 188 3.75 -46.19 20.67
C PRO A 188 2.48 -46.52 21.47
N SER A 189 2.37 -45.99 22.67
CA SER A 189 1.11 -45.97 23.44
C SER A 189 0.11 -44.97 22.84
N PRO A 190 -1.21 -45.11 23.09
CA PRO A 190 -2.21 -44.14 22.63
C PRO A 190 -1.86 -42.70 23.05
N GLY A 191 -1.90 -41.74 22.11
CA GLY A 191 -1.51 -40.34 22.34
C GLY A 191 -0.02 -40.05 22.12
N TRP A 192 0.79 -41.07 21.81
CA TRP A 192 2.22 -40.94 21.56
C TRP A 192 2.59 -41.46 20.18
N THR A 193 3.73 -41.02 19.68
CA THR A 193 4.34 -41.51 18.45
C THR A 193 5.81 -41.82 18.68
N PHE A 194 6.34 -42.77 17.92
CA PHE A 194 7.77 -43.00 17.86
C PHE A 194 8.41 -41.86 17.05
N VAL A 195 9.38 -41.18 17.65
CA VAL A 195 10.07 -40.03 17.05
C VAL A 195 11.33 -40.50 16.32
N ARG A 196 12.22 -41.20 17.03
CA ARG A 196 13.50 -41.68 16.50
C ARG A 196 14.22 -42.63 17.45
N TRP A 197 15.18 -43.36 16.90
CA TRP A 197 16.24 -44.06 17.63
C TRP A 197 17.40 -43.10 17.91
N GLN A 198 18.11 -43.31 19.03
CA GLN A 198 19.42 -42.72 19.30
C GLN A 198 20.34 -43.67 20.10
N GLY A 199 21.61 -43.31 20.24
CA GLY A 199 22.65 -44.20 20.75
C GLY A 199 23.30 -44.98 19.60
N ASP A 200 23.46 -46.29 19.77
CA ASP A 200 24.10 -47.14 18.77
C ASP A 200 23.25 -47.39 17.50
N LEU A 201 21.96 -47.05 17.54
CA LEU A 201 21.05 -46.99 16.40
C LEU A 201 20.47 -45.57 16.31
N THR A 202 20.47 -44.97 15.13
CA THR A 202 19.97 -43.59 14.94
C THR A 202 18.98 -43.49 13.79
N GLY A 203 18.12 -42.47 13.84
CA GLY A 203 17.18 -42.14 12.77
C GLY A 203 15.72 -42.50 13.09
N ALA A 204 14.80 -42.12 12.20
CA ALA A 204 13.35 -42.22 12.43
C ALA A 204 12.68 -43.45 11.79
N VAL A 205 13.45 -44.33 11.15
CA VAL A 205 12.92 -45.52 10.49
C VAL A 205 12.41 -46.50 11.55
N ASN A 206 11.18 -46.97 11.42
CA ASN A 206 10.58 -47.94 12.33
C ASN A 206 9.65 -48.89 11.56
N PRO A 207 9.88 -50.21 11.58
CA PRO A 207 10.99 -50.93 12.23
C PRO A 207 12.38 -50.61 11.66
N ALA A 208 13.42 -50.67 12.49
CA ALA A 208 14.82 -50.48 12.09
C ALA A 208 15.64 -51.75 12.31
N GLN A 209 16.81 -51.86 11.66
CA GLN A 209 17.73 -52.99 11.80
C GLN A 209 19.09 -52.52 12.29
N ILE A 210 19.74 -53.34 13.11
CA ILE A 210 21.12 -53.15 13.55
C ILE A 210 21.90 -54.47 13.43
N VAL A 211 23.17 -54.38 13.02
CA VAL A 211 24.10 -55.51 13.05
C VAL A 211 24.86 -55.50 14.38
N ILE A 212 24.90 -56.64 15.05
CA ILE A 212 25.56 -56.80 16.35
C ILE A 212 27.03 -57.11 16.11
N ASP A 213 27.92 -56.19 16.46
CA ASP A 213 29.38 -56.38 16.49
C ASP A 213 29.97 -56.19 17.90
N SER A 214 29.17 -55.66 18.81
CA SER A 214 29.41 -55.47 20.23
C SER A 214 28.08 -55.43 20.97
N SER A 215 28.09 -55.38 22.31
CA SER A 215 26.91 -54.97 23.06
C SER A 215 26.44 -53.58 22.61
N LYS A 216 25.12 -53.38 22.52
CA LYS A 216 24.46 -52.19 22.01
C LYS A 216 23.62 -51.50 23.06
N MET A 217 23.65 -50.17 23.10
CA MET A 217 22.78 -49.32 23.90
C MET A 217 22.01 -48.38 22.98
N ILE A 218 20.69 -48.53 22.97
CA ILE A 218 19.79 -47.81 22.06
C ILE A 218 18.68 -47.17 22.88
N GLU A 219 18.38 -45.91 22.61
CA GLU A 219 17.24 -45.23 23.20
C GLU A 219 16.16 -45.04 22.14
N ALA A 220 14.94 -45.48 22.45
CA ALA A 220 13.76 -45.25 21.64
C ALA A 220 13.03 -44.01 22.16
N VAL A 221 13.04 -42.94 21.35
CA VAL A 221 12.45 -41.66 21.72
C VAL A 221 10.98 -41.64 21.29
N PHE A 222 10.08 -41.49 22.24
CA PHE A 222 8.65 -41.29 22.00
C PHE A 222 8.25 -39.86 22.32
N GLY A 223 7.34 -39.30 21.53
CA GLY A 223 6.82 -37.95 21.70
C GLY A 223 5.30 -37.96 21.71
N ARG A 224 4.71 -37.17 22.59
CA ARG A 224 3.26 -36.94 22.60
C ARG A 224 2.88 -36.23 21.31
N PHE A 225 1.81 -36.67 20.63
CA PHE A 225 1.26 -35.90 19.52
C PHE A 225 0.12 -34.99 20.01
N VAL A 226 -0.06 -33.87 19.33
CA VAL A 226 -1.17 -32.94 19.47
C VAL A 226 -1.78 -32.66 18.11
N THR A 227 -3.03 -32.22 18.10
CA THR A 227 -3.82 -32.02 16.88
C THR A 227 -3.97 -30.55 16.53
N LEU A 228 -4.00 -30.25 15.23
CA LEU A 228 -4.29 -28.91 14.72
C LEU A 228 -5.54 -28.97 13.83
N ALA A 229 -6.57 -28.22 14.21
CA ALA A 229 -7.74 -27.95 13.37
C ALA A 229 -7.63 -26.52 12.80
N VAL A 230 -7.64 -26.39 11.47
CA VAL A 230 -7.58 -25.09 10.79
C VAL A 230 -8.79 -24.92 9.89
N THR A 231 -9.46 -23.77 9.98
CA THR A 231 -10.58 -23.43 9.10
C THR A 231 -10.48 -22.00 8.57
N ALA A 232 -11.15 -21.73 7.46
CA ALA A 232 -11.37 -20.39 6.91
C ALA A 232 -12.82 -19.96 7.16
N THR A 233 -13.04 -18.71 7.56
CA THR A 233 -14.37 -18.14 7.78
C THR A 233 -14.52 -16.81 7.04
N PRO A 234 -15.43 -16.71 6.04
CA PRO A 234 -16.19 -17.81 5.44
C PRO A 234 -15.26 -18.81 4.71
N ALA A 235 -15.75 -20.05 4.49
CA ALA A 235 -14.96 -21.10 3.86
C ALA A 235 -14.51 -20.73 2.43
N ASP A 236 -15.34 -20.02 1.68
CA ASP A 236 -15.03 -19.55 0.32
C ASP A 236 -14.15 -18.28 0.33
N GLY A 237 -13.86 -17.70 1.51
CA GLY A 237 -13.11 -16.46 1.64
C GLY A 237 -11.60 -16.62 1.49
N GLY A 238 -11.08 -17.84 1.59
CA GLY A 238 -9.66 -18.11 1.46
C GLY A 238 -9.27 -19.51 1.93
N THR A 239 -7.97 -19.72 2.00
CA THR A 239 -7.36 -20.98 2.46
C THR A 239 -6.31 -20.71 3.52
N VAL A 240 -5.93 -21.73 4.28
CA VAL A 240 -4.79 -21.65 5.19
C VAL A 240 -3.79 -22.73 4.83
N ASN A 241 -2.55 -22.31 4.60
CA ASN A 241 -1.44 -23.20 4.31
C ASN A 241 -0.59 -23.37 5.57
N ALA A 242 -0.28 -24.62 5.93
CA ALA A 242 0.67 -24.94 6.98
C ALA A 242 2.03 -25.30 6.38
N SER A 243 3.11 -24.80 6.97
CA SER A 243 4.49 -25.10 6.60
C SER A 243 4.84 -26.60 6.65
N LEU A 244 4.19 -27.37 7.54
CA LEU A 244 4.26 -28.83 7.58
C LEU A 244 2.86 -29.41 7.35
N PRO A 245 2.72 -30.48 6.54
CA PRO A 245 1.43 -31.10 6.29
C PRO A 245 1.02 -32.06 7.42
N GLY A 246 -0.28 -32.13 7.70
CA GLY A 246 -0.87 -33.15 8.57
C GLY A 246 -1.77 -32.58 9.66
N PRO A 247 -2.63 -33.41 10.28
CA PRO A 247 -3.49 -32.99 11.38
C PRO A 247 -2.85 -33.20 12.76
N GLN A 248 -1.66 -33.84 12.83
CA GLN A 248 -1.00 -34.26 14.07
C GLN A 248 0.48 -33.92 14.05
N TYR A 249 0.98 -33.42 15.18
CA TYR A 249 2.35 -32.95 15.33
C TYR A 249 2.91 -33.39 16.68
N VAL A 250 4.22 -33.67 16.75
CA VAL A 250 4.88 -33.90 18.04
C VAL A 250 4.82 -32.62 18.86
N ALA A 251 4.51 -32.74 20.16
CA ALA A 251 4.40 -31.59 21.04
C ALA A 251 5.69 -30.74 21.02
N GLY A 252 5.55 -29.41 20.91
CA GLY A 252 6.65 -28.46 20.75
C GLY A 252 7.08 -28.21 19.29
N THR A 253 6.50 -28.89 18.30
CA THR A 253 6.73 -28.56 16.89
C THR A 253 6.34 -27.11 16.61
N GLN A 254 7.24 -26.36 15.97
CA GLN A 254 6.93 -25.02 15.46
C GLN A 254 6.34 -25.12 14.05
N LEU A 255 5.23 -24.43 13.84
CA LEU A 255 4.53 -24.31 12.56
C LEU A 255 4.38 -22.85 12.20
N GLU A 256 4.53 -22.55 10.92
CA GLU A 256 4.02 -21.33 10.30
C GLU A 256 2.71 -21.64 9.57
N LEU A 257 1.67 -20.85 9.83
CA LEU A 257 0.40 -20.84 9.10
C LEU A 257 0.29 -19.57 8.27
N THR A 258 -0.07 -19.69 6.99
CA THR A 258 -0.27 -18.57 6.08
C THR A 258 -1.71 -18.54 5.61
N ALA A 259 -2.43 -17.45 5.91
CA ALA A 259 -3.75 -17.18 5.36
C ALA A 259 -3.62 -16.64 3.93
N VAL A 260 -4.29 -17.30 2.98
CA VAL A 260 -4.30 -16.90 1.56
C VAL A 260 -5.75 -16.52 1.20
N PRO A 261 -6.07 -15.21 1.10
CA PRO A 261 -7.39 -14.77 0.68
C PRO A 261 -7.75 -15.24 -0.73
N ALA A 262 -9.02 -15.56 -0.96
CA ALA A 262 -9.56 -15.77 -2.30
C ALA A 262 -9.84 -14.42 -3.00
N ASP A 263 -10.09 -14.46 -4.31
CA ASP A 263 -10.43 -13.26 -5.09
C ASP A 263 -11.65 -12.52 -4.49
N GLY A 264 -11.52 -11.21 -4.29
CA GLY A 264 -12.55 -10.36 -3.68
C GLY A 264 -12.65 -10.47 -2.16
N TYR A 265 -11.68 -11.13 -1.52
CA TYR A 265 -11.54 -11.20 -0.06
C TYR A 265 -10.19 -10.66 0.40
N MET A 266 -10.12 -10.29 1.68
CA MET A 266 -8.90 -9.97 2.39
C MET A 266 -8.89 -10.65 3.75
N PHE A 267 -7.69 -10.95 4.25
CA PHE A 267 -7.51 -11.46 5.60
C PHE A 267 -7.82 -10.35 6.61
N THR A 268 -8.66 -10.66 7.61
CA THR A 268 -9.05 -9.71 8.66
C THR A 268 -8.46 -10.04 10.03
N GLY A 269 -7.83 -11.20 10.18
CA GLY A 269 -7.22 -11.64 11.44
C GLY A 269 -7.47 -13.12 11.75
N TRP A 270 -6.69 -13.66 12.67
CA TRP A 270 -6.87 -15.00 13.22
C TRP A 270 -7.87 -14.98 14.38
N SER A 271 -8.57 -16.09 14.60
CA SER A 271 -9.40 -16.34 15.78
C SER A 271 -9.29 -17.81 16.23
N GLY A 272 -9.92 -18.14 17.37
CA GLY A 272 -9.75 -19.44 18.03
C GLY A 272 -8.62 -19.37 19.05
N ASP A 273 -7.61 -20.22 18.90
CA ASP A 273 -6.42 -20.26 19.76
C ASP A 273 -5.32 -19.27 19.31
N ALA A 274 -5.63 -18.39 18.36
CA ALA A 274 -4.78 -17.31 17.84
C ALA A 274 -5.62 -16.03 17.65
N THR A 275 -5.01 -14.86 17.78
CA THR A 275 -5.71 -13.54 17.68
C THR A 275 -4.91 -12.47 16.92
N GLU A 276 -3.83 -12.89 16.28
CA GLU A 276 -2.93 -12.05 15.51
C GLU A 276 -3.61 -11.51 14.25
N THR A 277 -3.16 -10.34 13.81
CA THR A 277 -3.67 -9.67 12.59
C THR A 277 -2.75 -9.83 11.39
N ASP A 278 -1.57 -10.40 11.57
CA ASP A 278 -0.65 -10.72 10.47
C ASP A 278 -1.14 -11.99 9.75
N PRO A 279 -1.24 -12.00 8.40
CA PRO A 279 -1.63 -13.20 7.66
C PRO A 279 -0.64 -14.37 7.80
N VAL A 280 0.56 -14.15 8.33
CA VAL A 280 1.53 -15.19 8.68
C VAL A 280 1.59 -15.35 10.20
N LEU A 281 1.22 -16.53 10.68
CA LEU A 281 1.14 -16.87 12.10
C LEU A 281 2.18 -17.94 12.46
N SER A 282 3.08 -17.60 13.37
CA SER A 282 3.97 -18.56 14.03
C SER A 282 3.26 -19.23 15.21
N LEU A 283 3.10 -20.55 15.15
CA LEU A 283 2.36 -21.36 16.12
C LEU A 283 3.26 -22.46 16.71
N THR A 284 3.29 -22.57 18.04
CA THR A 284 3.91 -23.72 18.72
C THR A 284 2.84 -24.75 19.07
N MET A 285 3.00 -25.98 18.59
CA MET A 285 2.07 -27.08 18.86
C MET A 285 2.35 -27.74 20.22
N ASP A 286 2.02 -27.08 21.33
CA ASP A 286 2.19 -27.57 22.71
C ASP A 286 0.94 -28.28 23.29
N ALA A 287 -0.21 -28.06 22.68
CA ALA A 287 -1.51 -28.65 22.99
C ALA A 287 -2.33 -28.83 21.71
N ASP A 288 -3.51 -29.43 21.81
CA ASP A 288 -4.46 -29.40 20.71
C ASP A 288 -4.87 -27.94 20.42
N ARG A 289 -4.85 -27.54 19.15
CA ARG A 289 -5.12 -26.17 18.72
C ARG A 289 -6.21 -26.11 17.66
N THR A 290 -7.08 -25.10 17.76
CA THR A 290 -8.07 -24.73 16.75
C THR A 290 -7.82 -23.30 16.31
N VAL A 291 -7.43 -23.11 15.05
CA VAL A 291 -7.11 -21.80 14.48
C VAL A 291 -8.05 -21.50 13.31
N ILE A 292 -8.60 -20.30 13.27
CA ILE A 292 -9.55 -19.86 12.25
C ILE A 292 -8.96 -18.63 11.55
N ALA A 293 -8.77 -18.70 10.23
CA ALA A 293 -8.47 -17.52 9.42
C ALA A 293 -9.79 -16.82 9.07
N ASN A 294 -9.92 -15.56 9.46
CA ASN A 294 -11.10 -14.76 9.14
C ASN A 294 -10.82 -13.92 7.89
N PHE A 295 -11.78 -13.93 6.96
CA PHE A 295 -11.71 -13.20 5.71
C PHE A 295 -12.93 -12.28 5.57
N GLY A 296 -12.70 -11.05 5.15
CA GLY A 296 -13.72 -10.04 4.83
C GLY A 296 -13.75 -9.72 3.35
N ARG A 297 -14.85 -9.16 2.85
CA ARG A 297 -14.93 -8.65 1.48
C ARG A 297 -13.92 -7.52 1.28
N ALA A 298 -13.17 -7.60 0.19
CA ALA A 298 -12.29 -6.54 -0.29
C ALA A 298 -12.89 -5.94 -1.56
N TYR A 299 -13.06 -4.62 -1.57
CA TYR A 299 -13.58 -3.88 -2.71
C TYR A 299 -12.46 -3.10 -3.40
N ALA A 300 -12.50 -3.08 -4.73
CA ALA A 300 -11.56 -2.34 -5.56
C ALA A 300 -11.97 -0.87 -5.66
N LEU A 301 -11.01 0.04 -5.50
CA LEU A 301 -11.17 1.45 -5.82
C LEU A 301 -10.39 1.77 -7.09
N THR A 302 -11.12 2.04 -8.17
CA THR A 302 -10.55 2.51 -9.43
C THR A 302 -10.54 4.03 -9.43
N VAL A 303 -9.36 4.62 -9.66
CA VAL A 303 -9.19 6.06 -9.75
C VAL A 303 -8.88 6.43 -11.19
N ILE A 304 -9.69 7.30 -11.76
CA ILE A 304 -9.59 7.81 -13.12
C ILE A 304 -9.17 9.27 -13.05
N THR A 305 -8.32 9.70 -13.98
CA THR A 305 -7.95 11.11 -14.13
C THR A 305 -8.27 11.56 -15.55
N GLU A 306 -9.04 12.63 -15.67
CA GLU A 306 -9.27 13.35 -16.92
C GLU A 306 -8.44 14.63 -16.89
N GLY A 307 -7.65 14.88 -17.94
CA GLY A 307 -6.70 15.99 -17.97
C GLY A 307 -5.39 15.69 -17.22
N GLN A 308 -4.70 16.73 -16.75
CA GLN A 308 -3.38 16.58 -16.11
C GLN A 308 -3.41 16.88 -14.61
N GLY A 309 -3.22 15.83 -13.83
CA GLY A 309 -3.12 15.87 -12.38
C GLY A 309 -2.83 14.48 -11.83
N GLN A 310 -2.83 14.39 -10.51
CA GLN A 310 -2.71 13.13 -9.78
C GLN A 310 -3.80 13.04 -8.73
N VAL A 311 -4.24 11.82 -8.45
CA VAL A 311 -5.14 11.51 -7.34
C VAL A 311 -4.44 10.51 -6.44
N SER A 312 -4.37 10.81 -5.15
CA SER A 312 -3.76 9.95 -4.14
C SER A 312 -4.83 9.46 -3.15
N PRO A 313 -5.16 8.16 -3.12
CA PRO A 313 -5.88 7.56 -2.00
C PRO A 313 -4.95 7.40 -0.78
N ALA A 314 -5.51 7.48 0.43
CA ALA A 314 -4.77 7.26 1.68
C ALA A 314 -5.55 6.39 2.68
N PRO A 315 -5.08 5.19 3.05
CA PRO A 315 -3.91 4.50 2.48
C PRO A 315 -4.18 4.06 1.04
N GLN A 316 -3.12 3.87 0.25
CA GLN A 316 -3.21 3.22 -1.05
C GLN A 316 -3.11 1.71 -0.86
N GLU A 317 -4.19 0.99 -1.15
CA GLU A 317 -4.28 -0.46 -0.98
C GLU A 317 -4.74 -1.11 -2.29
N ALA A 318 -4.43 -2.41 -2.46
CA ALA A 318 -4.93 -3.17 -3.60
C ALA A 318 -6.45 -3.45 -3.51
N GLY A 319 -7.00 -3.42 -2.30
CA GLY A 319 -8.43 -3.55 -2.02
C GLY A 319 -8.72 -3.12 -0.59
N TYR A 320 -9.95 -2.66 -0.36
CA TYR A 320 -10.36 -2.09 0.92
C TYR A 320 -11.45 -2.94 1.58
N PRO A 321 -11.43 -3.12 2.91
CA PRO A 321 -12.52 -3.77 3.61
C PRO A 321 -13.85 -3.04 3.39
N ALA A 322 -14.95 -3.80 3.37
CA ALA A 322 -16.29 -3.22 3.34
C ALA A 322 -16.50 -2.17 4.45
N GLY A 323 -17.03 -1.00 4.08
CA GLY A 323 -17.27 0.13 4.98
C GLY A 323 -16.06 1.03 5.23
N THR A 324 -14.90 0.72 4.65
CA THR A 324 -13.71 1.59 4.76
C THR A 324 -14.00 2.95 4.13
N VAL A 325 -13.59 4.02 4.82
CA VAL A 325 -13.67 5.38 4.30
C VAL A 325 -12.29 5.76 3.76
N VAL A 326 -12.18 5.91 2.44
CA VAL A 326 -10.93 6.23 1.75
C VAL A 326 -10.91 7.72 1.40
N PRO A 327 -10.09 8.55 2.05
CA PRO A 327 -9.83 9.91 1.62
C PRO A 327 -9.02 9.92 0.31
N LEU A 328 -9.45 10.75 -0.63
CA LEU A 328 -8.78 11.03 -1.91
C LEU A 328 -8.36 12.48 -1.93
N THR A 329 -7.14 12.75 -2.42
CA THR A 329 -6.64 14.12 -2.63
C THR A 329 -6.22 14.29 -4.08
N ALA A 330 -6.72 15.33 -4.73
CA ALA A 330 -6.35 15.72 -6.08
C ALA A 330 -5.21 16.74 -6.03
N THR A 331 -4.16 16.50 -6.81
CA THR A 331 -3.03 17.41 -6.99
C THR A 331 -2.95 17.76 -8.48
N PRO A 332 -3.42 18.96 -8.90
CA PRO A 332 -3.30 19.40 -10.28
C PRO A 332 -1.83 19.51 -10.73
N ALA A 333 -1.56 19.23 -12.01
CA ALA A 333 -0.26 19.50 -12.60
C ALA A 333 -0.03 21.02 -12.74
N GLY A 334 1.23 21.44 -12.95
CA GLY A 334 1.54 22.85 -13.20
C GLY A 334 0.75 23.40 -14.39
N GLY A 335 0.01 24.50 -14.18
CA GLY A 335 -0.87 25.11 -15.19
C GLY A 335 -2.26 24.48 -15.32
N TYR A 336 -2.62 23.53 -14.46
CA TYR A 336 -3.96 22.92 -14.40
C TYR A 336 -4.62 23.20 -13.05
N GLY A 337 -5.95 23.11 -13.01
CA GLY A 337 -6.74 23.14 -11.79
C GLY A 337 -7.77 22.01 -11.78
N LEU A 338 -8.23 21.64 -10.58
CA LEU A 338 -9.30 20.68 -10.41
C LEU A 338 -10.65 21.37 -10.71
N VAL A 339 -11.37 20.85 -11.70
CA VAL A 339 -12.75 21.24 -11.97
C VAL A 339 -13.68 20.58 -10.95
N GLY A 340 -13.44 19.30 -10.67
CA GLY A 340 -14.15 18.56 -9.64
C GLY A 340 -14.01 17.05 -9.74
N TRP A 341 -14.83 16.36 -8.97
CA TRP A 341 -14.88 14.91 -8.84
C TRP A 341 -16.23 14.38 -9.33
N ASP A 342 -16.17 13.26 -10.02
CA ASP A 342 -17.29 12.37 -10.34
C ASP A 342 -17.08 11.09 -9.50
N LEU A 343 -17.92 10.90 -8.49
CA LEU A 343 -17.77 9.88 -7.45
C LEU A 343 -18.56 8.60 -7.73
N ASP A 344 -19.54 8.65 -8.63
CA ASP A 344 -20.43 7.52 -8.93
C ASP A 344 -20.42 7.07 -10.41
N GLY A 345 -19.68 7.78 -11.26
CA GLY A 345 -19.48 7.45 -12.67
C GLY A 345 -20.63 7.88 -13.57
N ASP A 346 -21.45 8.85 -13.14
CA ASP A 346 -22.58 9.39 -13.93
C ASP A 346 -22.20 10.56 -14.86
N ASP A 347 -20.90 10.86 -14.97
CA ASP A 347 -20.33 11.98 -15.72
C ASP A 347 -20.78 13.38 -15.20
N GLN A 348 -21.24 13.48 -13.94
CA GLN A 348 -21.51 14.75 -13.25
C GLN A 348 -20.40 15.11 -12.25
N VAL A 349 -20.32 16.39 -11.89
CA VAL A 349 -19.42 16.87 -10.84
C VAL A 349 -20.16 16.88 -9.51
N ASP A 350 -19.79 15.97 -8.61
CA ASP A 350 -20.32 15.85 -7.25
C ASP A 350 -19.67 16.82 -6.26
N SER A 351 -18.38 17.09 -6.44
CA SER A 351 -17.62 17.95 -5.53
C SER A 351 -16.51 18.71 -6.25
N THR A 352 -16.20 19.91 -5.76
CA THR A 352 -15.08 20.75 -6.24
C THR A 352 -13.95 20.87 -5.21
N ASP A 353 -14.10 20.22 -4.06
CA ASP A 353 -13.08 20.25 -3.00
C ASP A 353 -11.81 19.54 -3.45
N ALA A 354 -10.64 20.06 -3.05
CA ALA A 354 -9.36 19.43 -3.36
C ALA A 354 -9.20 18.01 -2.79
N SER A 355 -10.02 17.66 -1.79
CA SER A 355 -10.07 16.33 -1.18
C SER A 355 -11.50 15.88 -0.92
N VAL A 356 -11.77 14.60 -1.17
CA VAL A 356 -13.08 13.94 -0.97
C VAL A 356 -12.91 12.63 -0.20
N GLN A 357 -14.00 12.05 0.29
CA GLN A 357 -14.01 10.75 0.94
C GLN A 357 -14.96 9.79 0.23
N VAL A 358 -14.54 8.55 0.05
CA VAL A 358 -15.33 7.48 -0.59
C VAL A 358 -15.55 6.36 0.42
N ILE A 359 -16.79 5.93 0.59
CA ILE A 359 -17.12 4.77 1.41
C ILE A 359 -17.13 3.52 0.52
N MET A 360 -16.34 2.52 0.89
CA MET A 360 -16.21 1.27 0.15
C MET A 360 -17.35 0.30 0.52
N ASP A 361 -18.53 0.52 -0.02
CA ASP A 361 -19.71 -0.37 0.10
C ASP A 361 -19.86 -1.36 -1.06
N GLY A 362 -18.99 -1.24 -2.06
CA GLY A 362 -18.84 -2.07 -3.25
C GLY A 362 -17.60 -1.62 -4.01
N ASP A 363 -17.32 -2.22 -5.16
CA ASP A 363 -16.29 -1.70 -6.06
C ASP A 363 -16.67 -0.29 -6.52
N LYS A 364 -15.73 0.65 -6.44
CA LYS A 364 -15.94 2.07 -6.77
C LYS A 364 -15.04 2.49 -7.91
N SER A 365 -15.56 3.37 -8.76
CA SER A 365 -14.77 4.09 -9.75
C SER A 365 -14.98 5.57 -9.54
N VAL A 366 -13.90 6.31 -9.33
CA VAL A 366 -13.94 7.76 -9.07
C VAL A 366 -13.07 8.47 -10.09
N LYS A 367 -13.57 9.54 -10.69
CA LYS A 367 -12.87 10.33 -11.71
C LYS A 367 -12.62 11.75 -11.21
N ALA A 368 -11.36 12.16 -11.19
CA ALA A 368 -10.99 13.57 -10.99
C ALA A 368 -10.79 14.26 -12.34
N ILE A 369 -11.42 15.43 -12.50
CA ILE A 369 -11.42 16.19 -13.75
C ILE A 369 -10.53 17.41 -13.59
N PHE A 370 -9.43 17.46 -14.32
CA PHE A 370 -8.49 18.57 -14.35
C PHE A 370 -8.57 19.29 -15.69
N ARG A 371 -8.65 20.63 -15.67
CA ARG A 371 -8.58 21.46 -16.87
C ARG A 371 -7.46 22.48 -16.77
N ARG A 372 -6.95 22.88 -17.93
CA ARG A 372 -5.88 23.87 -18.01
C ARG A 372 -6.39 25.21 -17.50
N LEU A 373 -5.54 25.95 -16.78
CA LEU A 373 -5.85 27.27 -16.25
C LEU A 373 -5.35 28.37 -17.18
N TYR A 374 -6.16 29.41 -17.33
CA TYR A 374 -5.83 30.67 -17.99
C TYR A 374 -5.87 31.79 -16.96
N SER A 375 -4.95 32.74 -17.08
CA SER A 375 -4.94 33.97 -16.29
C SER A 375 -5.49 35.13 -17.12
N LEU A 376 -6.27 36.01 -16.49
CA LEU A 376 -6.82 37.21 -17.12
C LEU A 376 -6.29 38.46 -16.43
N THR A 377 -5.62 39.30 -17.20
CA THR A 377 -5.16 40.63 -16.77
C THR A 377 -5.92 41.69 -17.54
N LEU A 378 -6.54 42.63 -16.82
CA LEU A 378 -7.31 43.73 -17.39
C LEU A 378 -6.58 45.06 -17.18
N SER A 379 -6.49 45.87 -18.23
CA SER A 379 -5.88 47.19 -18.18
C SER A 379 -6.74 48.26 -18.84
N ALA A 380 -6.88 49.42 -18.21
CA ALA A 380 -7.64 50.54 -18.75
C ALA A 380 -7.07 51.86 -18.23
N THR A 381 -7.11 52.89 -19.06
CA THR A 381 -6.86 54.28 -18.66
C THR A 381 -8.11 55.10 -18.96
N ASN A 382 -8.49 56.01 -18.05
CA ASN A 382 -9.73 56.82 -18.16
C ASN A 382 -11.03 56.01 -18.22
N GLY A 383 -11.04 54.83 -17.58
CA GLY A 383 -12.18 53.94 -17.46
C GLY A 383 -11.80 52.69 -16.67
N GLN A 384 -12.70 51.72 -16.63
CA GLN A 384 -12.51 50.41 -16.01
C GLN A 384 -13.05 49.31 -16.92
N ILE A 385 -12.60 48.07 -16.70
CA ILE A 385 -13.15 46.86 -17.32
C ILE A 385 -13.70 46.01 -16.18
N VAL A 386 -14.95 45.58 -16.31
CA VAL A 386 -15.58 44.62 -15.39
C VAL A 386 -15.71 43.29 -16.11
N ALA A 387 -15.19 42.24 -15.50
CA ALA A 387 -15.36 40.86 -15.96
C ALA A 387 -16.48 40.17 -15.17
N GLU A 388 -17.31 39.41 -15.88
CA GLU A 388 -18.29 38.49 -15.30
C GLU A 388 -18.05 37.08 -15.87
N PRO A 389 -17.71 36.08 -15.02
CA PRO A 389 -17.55 36.21 -13.56
C PRO A 389 -16.28 36.99 -13.17
N ALA A 390 -16.34 37.66 -12.02
CA ALA A 390 -15.26 38.51 -11.49
C ALA A 390 -14.09 37.68 -10.91
N GLN A 391 -13.36 37.00 -11.79
CA GLN A 391 -12.22 36.14 -11.48
C GLN A 391 -10.98 36.57 -12.29
N THR A 392 -9.80 36.17 -11.83
CA THR A 392 -8.53 36.39 -12.54
C THR A 392 -7.94 35.12 -13.13
N THR A 393 -8.55 33.96 -12.85
CA THR A 393 -8.15 32.65 -13.34
C THR A 393 -9.38 31.85 -13.76
N PHE A 394 -9.28 31.17 -14.89
CA PHE A 394 -10.40 30.48 -15.54
C PHE A 394 -9.93 29.14 -16.11
N PHE A 395 -10.85 28.20 -16.31
CA PHE A 395 -10.55 26.96 -17.00
C PHE A 395 -10.61 27.14 -18.52
N GLU A 396 -9.91 26.26 -19.23
CA GLU A 396 -10.02 26.17 -20.68
C GLU A 396 -11.47 26.00 -21.15
N GLY A 397 -11.89 26.84 -22.10
CA GLY A 397 -13.25 26.88 -22.63
C GLY A 397 -14.24 27.72 -21.81
N ASP A 398 -13.86 28.24 -20.64
CA ASP A 398 -14.70 29.20 -19.92
C ASP A 398 -14.90 30.46 -20.77
N THR A 399 -16.10 31.03 -20.69
CA THR A 399 -16.43 32.30 -21.36
C THR A 399 -16.58 33.41 -20.33
N VAL A 400 -15.94 34.55 -20.59
CA VAL A 400 -15.94 35.74 -19.73
C VAL A 400 -16.60 36.90 -20.47
N VAL A 401 -17.57 37.53 -19.84
CA VAL A 401 -18.22 38.74 -20.36
C VAL A 401 -17.46 39.96 -19.84
N LEU A 402 -17.00 40.81 -20.76
CA LEU A 402 -16.22 42.01 -20.46
C LEU A 402 -17.03 43.26 -20.78
N THR A 403 -17.26 44.08 -19.76
CA THR A 403 -18.02 45.34 -19.84
C THR A 403 -17.09 46.53 -19.59
N PRO A 404 -16.90 47.44 -20.57
CA PRO A 404 -16.14 48.65 -20.37
C PRO A 404 -17.00 49.70 -19.67
N LEU A 405 -16.45 50.33 -18.64
CA LEU A 405 -17.06 51.43 -17.89
C LEU A 405 -16.22 52.70 -18.06
N PRO A 406 -16.62 53.62 -18.96
CA PRO A 406 -15.90 54.89 -19.14
C PRO A 406 -15.92 55.75 -17.88
N ALA A 407 -14.82 56.45 -17.59
CA ALA A 407 -14.82 57.51 -16.59
C ALA A 407 -15.62 58.72 -17.09
N SER A 408 -16.01 59.61 -16.17
CA SER A 408 -16.72 60.85 -16.52
C SER A 408 -15.97 61.66 -17.59
N GLY A 409 -16.67 62.03 -18.67
CA GLY A 409 -16.11 62.76 -19.81
C GLY A 409 -15.46 61.90 -20.90
N TYR A 410 -15.39 60.58 -20.70
CA TYR A 410 -14.81 59.64 -21.67
C TYR A 410 -15.86 58.71 -22.26
N ALA A 411 -15.57 58.17 -23.44
CA ALA A 411 -16.35 57.14 -24.11
C ALA A 411 -15.46 55.97 -24.51
N PHE A 412 -16.03 54.76 -24.52
CA PHE A 412 -15.34 53.55 -24.95
C PHE A 412 -15.08 53.58 -26.46
N VAL A 413 -13.83 53.37 -26.86
CA VAL A 413 -13.41 53.35 -28.27
C VAL A 413 -13.29 51.91 -28.76
N GLY A 414 -12.64 51.05 -27.99
CA GLY A 414 -12.41 49.66 -28.36
C GLY A 414 -11.50 48.90 -27.41
N TRP A 415 -11.43 47.59 -27.62
CA TRP A 415 -10.55 46.65 -26.93
C TRP A 415 -9.18 46.59 -27.60
N THR A 416 -8.17 46.23 -26.81
CA THR A 416 -6.76 46.10 -27.19
C THR A 416 -6.13 44.90 -26.45
N GLY A 417 -4.88 44.56 -26.78
CA GLY A 417 -4.22 43.36 -26.26
C GLY A 417 -4.65 42.12 -27.03
N ASP A 418 -5.05 41.07 -26.32
CA ASP A 418 -5.49 39.79 -26.93
C ASP A 418 -6.92 39.82 -27.47
N MET A 419 -7.57 40.99 -27.45
CA MET A 419 -8.84 41.25 -28.12
C MET A 419 -8.79 42.54 -28.94
N SER A 420 -9.74 42.67 -29.87
CA SER A 420 -9.91 43.86 -30.69
C SER A 420 -11.40 44.13 -30.97
N GLY A 421 -11.69 45.27 -31.58
CA GLY A 421 -13.06 45.69 -31.89
C GLY A 421 -13.70 46.51 -30.77
N ASN A 422 -14.99 46.80 -30.91
CA ASN A 422 -15.72 47.76 -30.07
C ASN A 422 -17.06 47.20 -29.54
N ALA A 423 -17.22 45.87 -29.50
CA ALA A 423 -18.39 45.24 -28.93
C ALA A 423 -18.54 45.57 -27.44
N GLN A 424 -19.75 45.91 -27.01
CA GLN A 424 -20.08 46.29 -25.64
C GLN A 424 -21.42 45.65 -25.22
N PRO A 425 -21.42 44.62 -24.35
CA PRO A 425 -20.24 43.93 -23.81
C PRO A 425 -19.53 43.04 -24.86
N ALA A 426 -18.28 42.66 -24.59
CA ALA A 426 -17.55 41.66 -25.37
C ALA A 426 -17.53 40.30 -24.66
N MET A 427 -17.47 39.22 -25.43
CA MET A 427 -17.33 37.84 -24.92
C MET A 427 -15.92 37.32 -25.25
N LEU A 428 -15.20 36.86 -24.23
CA LEU A 428 -13.88 36.26 -24.34
C LEU A 428 -13.98 34.77 -23.98
N GLU A 429 -13.58 33.89 -24.89
CA GLU A 429 -13.45 32.45 -24.62
C GLU A 429 -11.99 32.12 -24.26
N MET A 430 -11.77 31.43 -23.14
CA MET A 430 -10.44 31.08 -22.62
C MET A 430 -9.83 29.90 -23.37
N THR A 431 -9.33 30.18 -24.57
CA THR A 431 -8.75 29.20 -25.49
C THR A 431 -7.42 29.67 -26.09
N GLY A 432 -6.73 28.80 -26.82
CA GLY A 432 -5.48 29.08 -27.52
C GLY A 432 -4.23 28.76 -26.70
N GLU A 433 -3.05 28.77 -27.32
CA GLU A 433 -1.81 28.31 -26.66
C GLU A 433 -1.33 29.23 -25.52
N ASP A 434 -1.63 30.53 -25.61
CA ASP A 434 -1.27 31.49 -24.57
C ASP A 434 -2.25 31.41 -23.38
N THR A 435 -1.73 30.95 -22.24
CA THR A 435 -2.46 30.83 -20.97
C THR A 435 -2.50 32.13 -20.18
N SER A 436 -1.91 33.22 -20.68
CA SER A 436 -2.09 34.56 -20.12
C SER A 436 -2.82 35.44 -21.13
N LYS A 437 -4.02 35.89 -20.76
CA LYS A 437 -4.81 36.82 -21.55
C LYS A 437 -4.66 38.23 -21.00
N GLU A 438 -4.11 39.13 -21.79
CA GLU A 438 -3.99 40.54 -21.47
C GLU A 438 -4.98 41.37 -22.29
N ILE A 439 -6.01 41.89 -21.64
CA ILE A 439 -7.04 42.69 -22.29
C ILE A 439 -6.93 44.14 -21.85
N GLY A 440 -6.78 45.02 -22.82
CA GLY A 440 -6.83 46.47 -22.64
C GLY A 440 -8.15 47.08 -23.13
N ALA A 441 -8.59 48.18 -22.53
CA ALA A 441 -9.68 49.00 -23.05
C ALA A 441 -9.21 50.45 -23.26
N VAL A 442 -9.49 50.98 -24.45
CA VAL A 442 -9.17 52.36 -24.82
C VAL A 442 -10.39 53.23 -24.65
N PHE A 443 -10.23 54.30 -23.87
CA PHE A 443 -11.22 55.33 -23.67
C PHE A 443 -10.66 56.66 -24.18
N ALA A 444 -11.45 57.41 -24.93
CA ALA A 444 -11.12 58.75 -25.41
C ALA A 444 -12.15 59.75 -24.90
N GLU A 445 -11.81 61.05 -24.92
CA GLU A 445 -12.79 62.10 -24.62
C GLU A 445 -14.04 61.89 -25.47
N GLY A 446 -15.18 61.81 -24.80
CA GLY A 446 -16.46 61.62 -25.46
C GLY A 446 -17.09 62.97 -25.82
N TYR A 447 -17.98 62.95 -26.80
CA TYR A 447 -18.75 64.11 -27.24
C TYR A 447 -20.22 63.99 -26.87
N GLY A 448 -20.82 65.10 -26.43
CA GLY A 448 -22.25 65.20 -26.19
C GLY A 448 -23.08 65.56 -27.43
N ILE A 449 -24.38 65.27 -27.35
CA ILE A 449 -25.43 65.84 -28.19
C ILE A 449 -26.31 66.69 -27.29
N VAL A 450 -26.26 68.01 -27.45
CA VAL A 450 -27.18 68.94 -26.80
C VAL A 450 -28.45 69.05 -27.63
N ILE A 451 -29.57 68.57 -27.07
CA ILE A 451 -30.89 68.75 -27.65
C ILE A 451 -31.40 70.13 -27.23
N LEU A 452 -31.45 71.07 -28.17
CA LEU A 452 -32.06 72.37 -27.96
C LEU A 452 -33.58 72.23 -27.84
N PRO A 453 -34.29 73.14 -27.13
CA PRO A 453 -35.75 73.11 -27.03
C PRO A 453 -36.40 73.00 -28.42
N PRO A 454 -37.32 72.06 -28.66
CA PRO A 454 -37.91 71.87 -29.99
C PRO A 454 -38.69 73.11 -30.43
N GLU A 455 -38.74 73.36 -31.74
CA GLU A 455 -39.69 74.31 -32.31
C GLU A 455 -41.00 73.58 -32.56
N GLY A 456 -42.06 73.95 -31.83
CA GLY A 456 -43.30 73.19 -31.77
C GLY A 456 -43.36 72.19 -30.62
N MET A 457 -44.30 71.24 -30.66
CA MET A 457 -44.47 70.25 -29.58
C MET A 457 -44.08 68.83 -30.02
N GLY A 458 -43.14 68.25 -29.28
CA GLY A 458 -42.66 66.88 -29.45
C GLY A 458 -41.47 66.62 -28.54
N THR A 459 -40.93 65.42 -28.60
CA THR A 459 -39.74 65.01 -27.84
C THR A 459 -38.68 64.46 -28.79
N VAL A 460 -37.44 64.39 -28.29
CA VAL A 460 -36.31 63.79 -29.01
C VAL A 460 -35.70 62.75 -28.11
N THR A 461 -35.46 61.55 -28.65
CA THR A 461 -34.77 60.47 -27.97
C THR A 461 -33.51 60.10 -28.76
N LEU A 462 -32.50 59.61 -28.02
CA LEU A 462 -31.22 59.17 -28.55
C LEU A 462 -31.09 57.67 -28.31
N ASP A 463 -30.56 56.96 -29.29
CA ASP A 463 -30.18 55.56 -29.19
C ASP A 463 -28.76 55.36 -29.78
N PRO A 464 -27.75 55.06 -28.95
CA PRO A 464 -27.83 54.84 -27.49
C PRO A 464 -28.19 56.11 -26.71
N SER A 465 -28.91 55.99 -25.60
CA SER A 465 -29.38 57.14 -24.80
C SER A 465 -28.33 57.73 -23.85
N THR A 466 -27.25 56.99 -23.57
CA THR A 466 -26.19 57.39 -22.65
C THR A 466 -25.10 58.17 -23.37
N GLN A 467 -24.85 59.40 -22.89
CA GLN A 467 -23.75 60.28 -23.32
C GLN A 467 -22.60 60.23 -22.29
N PRO A 468 -21.35 60.55 -22.66
CA PRO A 468 -20.90 61.03 -23.98
C PRO A 468 -20.55 59.89 -24.95
N TYR A 469 -20.47 60.20 -26.25
CA TYR A 469 -20.22 59.25 -27.34
C TYR A 469 -18.79 59.35 -27.88
N ALA A 470 -18.19 58.23 -28.30
CA ALA A 470 -16.84 58.23 -28.88
C ALA A 470 -16.79 58.90 -30.26
N PHE A 471 -15.60 59.36 -30.68
CA PHE A 471 -15.38 59.85 -32.04
C PHE A 471 -15.78 58.79 -33.08
N GLY A 472 -16.56 59.17 -34.08
CA GLY A 472 -17.08 58.30 -35.12
C GLY A 472 -18.32 57.48 -34.72
N ALA A 473 -18.75 57.50 -33.45
CA ALA A 473 -19.97 56.83 -33.03
C ALA A 473 -21.17 57.35 -33.82
N VAL A 474 -22.08 56.46 -34.21
CA VAL A 474 -23.31 56.82 -34.93
C VAL A 474 -24.48 56.70 -33.96
N VAL A 475 -25.10 57.82 -33.63
CA VAL A 475 -26.26 57.89 -32.74
C VAL A 475 -27.52 58.00 -33.58
N THR A 476 -28.51 57.16 -33.30
CA THR A 476 -29.84 57.29 -33.89
C THR A 476 -30.64 58.30 -33.08
N VAL A 477 -31.13 59.32 -33.75
CA VAL A 477 -31.93 60.39 -33.16
C VAL A 477 -33.36 60.24 -33.68
N THR A 478 -34.32 60.12 -32.78
CA THR A 478 -35.74 59.96 -33.12
C THR A 478 -36.53 61.13 -32.56
N ALA A 479 -37.29 61.81 -33.43
CA ALA A 479 -38.26 62.81 -33.03
C ALA A 479 -39.64 62.14 -32.88
N GLU A 480 -40.30 62.36 -31.75
CA GLU A 480 -41.67 61.93 -31.53
C GLU A 480 -42.57 63.17 -31.46
N PRO A 481 -43.37 63.45 -32.50
CA PRO A 481 -44.33 64.55 -32.44
C PRO A 481 -45.33 64.35 -31.32
N ALA A 482 -45.69 65.43 -30.62
CA ALA A 482 -46.85 65.40 -29.74
C ALA A 482 -48.14 65.13 -30.56
N PRO A 483 -49.24 64.72 -29.91
CA PRO A 483 -50.53 64.65 -30.58
C PRO A 483 -50.81 65.94 -31.37
N ASP A 484 -51.22 65.79 -32.63
CA ASP A 484 -51.57 66.89 -33.55
C ASP A 484 -50.40 67.74 -34.02
N TRP A 485 -49.18 67.27 -33.81
CA TRP A 485 -48.01 67.80 -34.47
C TRP A 485 -47.48 66.75 -35.45
N GLU A 486 -46.77 67.22 -36.48
CA GLU A 486 -45.97 66.36 -37.34
C GLU A 486 -44.53 66.85 -37.37
N PHE A 487 -43.61 65.89 -37.44
CA PHE A 487 -42.19 66.17 -37.57
C PHE A 487 -41.92 66.74 -38.96
N VAL A 488 -41.23 67.88 -39.01
CA VAL A 488 -40.89 68.58 -40.24
C VAL A 488 -39.45 68.31 -40.63
N GLY A 489 -38.53 68.35 -39.67
CA GLY A 489 -37.11 68.15 -39.91
C GLY A 489 -36.24 68.49 -38.72
N TRP A 490 -34.94 68.31 -38.91
CA TRP A 490 -33.88 68.64 -37.97
C TRP A 490 -33.19 69.95 -38.36
N GLU A 491 -32.73 70.69 -37.36
CA GLU A 491 -31.89 71.88 -37.48
C GLU A 491 -30.64 71.75 -36.58
N GLY A 492 -29.53 72.39 -36.97
CA GLY A 492 -28.25 72.38 -36.26
C GLY A 492 -27.24 71.45 -36.92
N ASP A 493 -26.52 70.66 -36.13
CA ASP A 493 -25.53 69.69 -36.62
C ASP A 493 -26.16 68.44 -37.27
N LEU A 494 -27.49 68.30 -37.19
CA LEU A 494 -28.29 67.34 -37.94
C LEU A 494 -29.32 68.11 -38.75
N THR A 495 -29.46 67.79 -40.04
CA THR A 495 -30.40 68.48 -40.95
C THR A 495 -31.22 67.50 -41.78
N GLY A 496 -32.33 67.98 -42.35
CA GLY A 496 -33.23 67.19 -43.20
C GLY A 496 -34.41 66.60 -42.45
N SER A 497 -35.26 65.83 -43.15
CA SER A 497 -36.56 65.34 -42.65
C SER A 497 -36.60 63.85 -42.33
N ALA A 498 -35.46 63.15 -42.35
CA ALA A 498 -35.39 61.74 -41.98
C ALA A 498 -35.73 61.57 -40.48
N ASN A 499 -36.62 60.62 -40.16
CA ASN A 499 -36.97 60.30 -38.79
C ASN A 499 -37.38 58.81 -38.67
N PRO A 500 -36.62 57.96 -37.97
CA PRO A 500 -35.37 58.27 -37.26
C PRO A 500 -34.23 58.74 -38.19
N ALA A 501 -33.34 59.59 -37.68
CA ALA A 501 -32.12 60.04 -38.35
C ALA A 501 -30.87 59.50 -37.66
N LYS A 502 -29.73 59.50 -38.35
CA LYS A 502 -28.44 59.08 -37.78
C LYS A 502 -27.47 60.26 -37.81
N ILE A 503 -26.77 60.50 -36.69
CA ILE A 503 -25.72 61.51 -36.57
C ILE A 503 -24.40 60.84 -36.18
N THR A 504 -23.32 61.20 -36.88
CA THR A 504 -21.97 60.72 -36.57
C THR A 504 -21.24 61.73 -35.67
N MET A 505 -20.67 61.25 -34.58
CA MET A 505 -20.03 62.05 -33.54
C MET A 505 -18.60 62.42 -33.94
N THR A 506 -18.42 63.57 -34.57
CA THR A 506 -17.09 64.10 -34.94
C THR A 506 -16.60 65.21 -34.00
N GLY A 507 -17.31 65.45 -32.90
CA GLY A 507 -17.19 66.58 -31.98
C GLY A 507 -18.51 66.78 -31.23
N GLU A 508 -18.57 67.74 -30.31
CA GLU A 508 -19.83 68.18 -29.66
C GLU A 508 -20.88 68.54 -30.71
N LYS A 509 -22.12 68.08 -30.51
CA LYS A 509 -23.23 68.31 -31.44
C LYS A 509 -24.35 69.07 -30.75
N GLN A 510 -25.01 69.94 -31.50
CA GLN A 510 -26.23 70.62 -31.09
C GLN A 510 -27.31 70.41 -32.15
N ILE A 511 -28.48 69.93 -31.74
CA ILE A 511 -29.59 69.65 -32.64
C ILE A 511 -30.90 70.21 -32.10
N ARG A 512 -31.83 70.54 -33.00
CA ARG A 512 -33.21 70.92 -32.70
C ARG A 512 -34.17 70.14 -33.60
N ALA A 513 -35.24 69.60 -33.03
CA ALA A 513 -36.35 69.06 -33.81
C ALA A 513 -37.36 70.16 -34.14
N LEU A 514 -37.81 70.18 -35.39
CA LEU A 514 -38.84 71.08 -35.89
C LEU A 514 -40.14 70.30 -36.07
N PHE A 515 -41.20 70.78 -35.44
CA PHE A 515 -42.55 70.24 -35.55
C PHE A 515 -43.49 71.34 -36.05
N ARG A 516 -44.52 70.94 -36.82
CA ARG A 516 -45.62 71.84 -37.18
C ARG A 516 -46.95 71.23 -36.77
N ALA A 517 -47.91 72.08 -36.38
CA ALA A 517 -49.26 71.65 -36.08
C ALA A 517 -49.91 71.02 -37.33
N ARG A 518 -50.61 69.91 -37.16
CA ARG A 518 -51.43 69.30 -38.20
C ARG A 518 -52.65 70.17 -38.46
N GLU A 519 -52.93 70.38 -39.72
CA GLU A 519 -54.12 71.07 -40.20
C GLU A 519 -55.13 70.05 -40.75
N TYR A 520 -56.38 70.18 -40.33
CA TYR A 520 -57.50 69.34 -40.76
C TYR A 520 -58.39 70.10 -41.74
N ARG A 521 -58.99 69.37 -42.68
CA ARG A 521 -59.91 69.90 -43.69
C ARG A 521 -61.32 69.40 -43.47
N LEU A 522 -62.28 70.27 -43.72
CA LEU A 522 -63.69 69.91 -43.83
C LEU A 522 -64.07 69.98 -45.31
N ASN A 523 -64.43 68.85 -45.90
CA ASN A 523 -64.97 68.80 -47.25
C ASN A 523 -66.49 68.71 -47.15
N LEU A 524 -67.16 69.67 -47.76
CA LEU A 524 -68.59 69.83 -47.68
C LEU A 524 -69.22 69.66 -49.06
N THR A 525 -70.18 68.76 -49.17
CA THR A 525 -70.85 68.46 -50.45
C THR A 525 -72.36 68.65 -50.35
N ILE A 526 -72.98 69.19 -51.39
CA ILE A 526 -74.44 69.14 -51.57
C ILE A 526 -74.69 68.22 -52.78
N PRO A 527 -75.39 67.09 -52.62
CA PRO A 527 -75.61 66.16 -53.72
C PRO A 527 -76.31 66.82 -54.92
N LEU A 528 -75.93 66.36 -56.12
CA LEU A 528 -76.49 66.85 -57.39
C LEU A 528 -78.03 66.73 -57.38
N GLY A 529 -78.68 67.82 -57.78
CA GLY A 529 -80.15 67.91 -57.82
C GLY A 529 -80.79 68.44 -56.53
N MET A 530 -80.01 68.70 -55.48
CA MET A 530 -80.47 69.40 -54.26
C MET A 530 -80.05 70.87 -54.29
N ASN A 531 -80.82 71.77 -53.67
CA ASN A 531 -80.48 73.20 -53.60
C ASN A 531 -80.56 73.73 -52.17
N GLY A 532 -79.56 74.54 -51.83
CA GLY A 532 -79.30 75.08 -50.51
C GLY A 532 -77.83 75.48 -50.39
N GLN A 533 -77.49 76.07 -49.25
CA GLN A 533 -76.12 76.41 -48.89
C GLN A 533 -75.81 75.86 -47.50
N VAL A 534 -74.53 75.79 -47.17
CA VAL A 534 -74.10 75.52 -45.81
C VAL A 534 -73.13 76.61 -45.39
N ALA A 535 -73.51 77.33 -44.34
CA ALA A 535 -72.62 78.28 -43.69
C ALA A 535 -71.69 77.50 -42.75
N VAL A 536 -70.39 77.77 -42.86
CA VAL A 536 -69.32 77.14 -42.07
C VAL A 536 -68.62 78.22 -41.26
N ASP A 537 -68.57 78.07 -39.93
CA ASP A 537 -67.95 79.03 -39.03
C ASP A 537 -67.12 78.33 -37.92
N PRO A 538 -65.80 78.58 -37.81
CA PRO A 538 -64.97 79.38 -38.72
C PRO A 538 -64.70 78.67 -40.06
N THR A 539 -64.13 79.37 -41.04
CA THR A 539 -63.62 78.74 -42.29
C THR A 539 -62.19 78.23 -42.08
N GLY A 540 -61.91 77.03 -42.60
CA GLY A 540 -60.65 76.31 -42.37
C GLY A 540 -59.46 76.80 -43.21
N PRO A 541 -58.26 76.19 -43.06
CA PRO A 541 -57.99 74.91 -42.38
C PRO A 541 -58.17 74.97 -40.85
N TYR A 542 -58.37 73.79 -40.25
CA TYR A 542 -58.77 73.67 -38.85
C TYR A 542 -57.69 73.03 -37.98
N ALA A 543 -57.48 73.55 -36.77
CA ALA A 543 -56.64 72.91 -35.76
C ALA A 543 -57.36 71.70 -35.12
N TYR A 544 -56.59 70.80 -34.49
CA TYR A 544 -57.19 69.72 -33.71
C TYR A 544 -58.08 70.24 -32.58
N ASN A 545 -59.19 69.56 -32.34
CA ASN A 545 -60.24 69.95 -31.40
C ASN A 545 -60.90 71.30 -31.68
N GLN A 546 -60.58 71.97 -32.80
CA GLN A 546 -61.31 73.17 -33.18
C GLN A 546 -62.77 72.79 -33.45
N MET A 547 -63.68 73.47 -32.75
CA MET A 547 -65.10 73.31 -32.97
C MET A 547 -65.52 74.15 -34.17
N VAL A 548 -66.15 73.52 -35.15
CA VAL A 548 -66.64 74.14 -36.39
C VAL A 548 -68.15 73.97 -36.42
N ARG A 549 -68.86 75.07 -36.61
CA ARG A 549 -70.31 75.09 -36.71
C ARG A 549 -70.72 75.04 -38.18
N LEU A 550 -71.55 74.06 -38.52
CA LEU A 550 -72.19 73.92 -39.83
C LEU A 550 -73.67 74.26 -39.68
N THR A 551 -74.16 75.16 -40.53
CA THR A 551 -75.57 75.55 -40.56
C THR A 551 -76.09 75.37 -41.98
N ALA A 552 -77.03 74.44 -42.16
CA ALA A 552 -77.71 74.25 -43.43
C ALA A 552 -78.72 75.39 -43.64
N VAL A 553 -78.67 75.99 -44.82
CA VAL A 553 -79.56 77.06 -45.25
C VAL A 553 -80.29 76.58 -46.50
N PRO A 554 -81.51 76.02 -46.37
CA PRO A 554 -82.29 75.61 -47.54
C PRO A 554 -82.62 76.81 -48.43
N ASP A 555 -82.53 76.63 -49.74
CA ASP A 555 -83.03 77.62 -50.70
C ASP A 555 -84.57 77.65 -50.68
N PRO A 556 -85.22 78.75 -51.14
CA PRO A 556 -86.68 78.82 -51.17
C PRO A 556 -87.33 77.62 -51.88
N GLY A 557 -88.31 76.98 -51.21
CA GLY A 557 -88.98 75.77 -51.69
C GLY A 557 -88.21 74.47 -51.44
N TRP A 558 -87.13 74.51 -50.65
CA TRP A 558 -86.39 73.32 -50.18
C TRP A 558 -86.41 73.25 -48.64
N LEU A 559 -86.41 72.03 -48.11
CA LEU A 559 -86.28 71.71 -46.70
C LEU A 559 -84.97 70.95 -46.48
N PHE A 560 -84.27 71.26 -45.40
CA PHE A 560 -83.12 70.46 -44.96
C PHE A 560 -83.60 69.10 -44.45
N ILE A 561 -82.98 68.02 -44.94
CA ILE A 561 -83.35 66.65 -44.61
C ILE A 561 -82.36 66.04 -43.62
N GLY A 562 -81.08 66.39 -43.74
CA GLY A 562 -80.06 65.93 -42.80
C GLY A 562 -78.64 66.04 -43.32
N TRP A 563 -77.71 65.88 -42.39
CA TRP A 563 -76.29 65.67 -42.60
C TRP A 563 -76.02 64.18 -42.80
N PHE A 564 -75.12 63.86 -43.73
CA PHE A 564 -74.66 62.50 -44.03
C PHE A 564 -73.13 62.49 -44.22
N GLY A 565 -72.51 61.31 -44.13
CA GLY A 565 -71.05 61.17 -44.14
C GLY A 565 -70.49 61.02 -42.73
N ASP A 566 -69.37 61.69 -42.44
CA ASP A 566 -68.69 61.64 -41.13
C ASP A 566 -69.47 62.32 -40.00
N ILE A 567 -70.45 63.16 -40.36
CA ILE A 567 -71.42 63.75 -39.44
C ILE A 567 -72.82 63.35 -39.92
N THR A 568 -73.64 62.83 -39.01
CA THR A 568 -75.05 62.50 -39.29
C THR A 568 -76.00 63.22 -38.35
N GLY A 569 -77.15 63.68 -38.85
CA GLY A 569 -78.19 64.27 -38.01
C GLY A 569 -79.19 65.09 -38.80
N THR A 570 -80.34 65.39 -38.21
CA THR A 570 -81.43 66.16 -38.87
C THR A 570 -81.49 67.61 -38.43
N GLU A 571 -80.67 68.00 -37.45
CA GLU A 571 -80.62 69.38 -36.94
C GLU A 571 -80.03 70.33 -37.98
N LEU A 572 -80.70 71.46 -38.20
CA LEU A 572 -80.26 72.50 -39.14
C LEU A 572 -78.86 73.04 -38.81
N THR A 573 -78.45 72.98 -37.55
CA THR A 573 -77.11 73.36 -37.08
C THR A 573 -76.44 72.17 -36.38
N VAL A 574 -75.19 71.89 -36.72
CA VAL A 574 -74.34 70.93 -36.00
C VAL A 574 -72.98 71.55 -35.70
N VAL A 575 -72.43 71.27 -34.51
CA VAL A 575 -71.06 71.61 -34.14
C VAL A 575 -70.23 70.34 -34.22
N VAL A 576 -69.17 70.38 -35.04
CA VAL A 576 -68.22 69.28 -35.17
C VAL A 576 -66.89 69.66 -34.56
N THR A 577 -66.30 68.73 -33.83
CA THR A 577 -64.93 68.88 -33.30
C THR A 577 -63.97 68.26 -34.30
N MET A 578 -63.08 69.06 -34.89
CA MET A 578 -62.11 68.61 -35.89
C MET A 578 -61.06 67.70 -35.24
N LYS A 579 -61.22 66.39 -35.37
CA LYS A 579 -60.27 65.36 -34.90
C LYS A 579 -59.56 64.61 -36.02
N ALA A 580 -60.04 64.78 -37.25
CA ALA A 580 -59.52 64.23 -38.50
C ALA A 580 -60.00 65.14 -39.64
N ASN A 581 -59.61 64.85 -40.89
CA ASN A 581 -60.33 65.40 -42.03
C ASN A 581 -61.76 64.86 -42.01
N ILE A 582 -62.75 65.72 -42.27
CA ILE A 582 -64.16 65.38 -42.19
C ILE A 582 -64.81 65.58 -43.55
N ASP A 583 -65.44 64.54 -44.08
CA ASP A 583 -66.25 64.57 -45.29
C ASP A 583 -67.74 64.52 -44.89
N VAL A 584 -68.46 65.61 -45.16
CA VAL A 584 -69.89 65.73 -44.81
C VAL A 584 -70.72 66.24 -45.98
N SER A 585 -71.93 65.70 -46.15
CA SER A 585 -72.91 66.18 -47.11
C SER A 585 -74.19 66.71 -46.46
N ALA A 586 -74.68 67.83 -46.96
CA ALA A 586 -75.98 68.41 -46.58
C ALA A 586 -77.03 68.05 -47.63
N HIS A 587 -78.09 67.36 -47.20
CA HIS A 587 -79.15 66.93 -48.10
C HIS A 587 -80.40 67.78 -47.91
N PHE A 588 -81.04 68.14 -49.03
CA PHE A 588 -82.25 68.95 -49.07
C PHE A 588 -83.30 68.27 -49.94
N ALA A 589 -84.60 68.47 -49.66
CA ALA A 589 -85.69 68.02 -50.53
C ALA A 589 -86.68 69.16 -50.81
N ARG A 590 -87.37 69.12 -51.95
CA ARG A 590 -88.39 70.12 -52.29
C ARG A 590 -89.59 70.04 -51.37
N GLU A 591 -90.10 71.21 -50.96
CA GLU A 591 -91.37 71.36 -50.27
C GLU A 591 -92.53 71.04 -51.24
N ALA A 592 -93.49 70.21 -50.83
CA ALA A 592 -94.61 69.81 -51.69
C ALA A 592 -95.75 70.86 -51.64
N ASP A 593 -96.32 71.20 -52.80
CA ASP A 593 -97.43 72.16 -52.91
C ASP A 593 -98.72 71.62 -52.24
N HIS A 594 -99.24 72.34 -51.24
CA HIS A 594 -100.57 72.09 -50.68
C HIS A 594 -101.53 73.25 -51.02
N THR A 595 -102.56 72.96 -51.84
CA THR A 595 -103.65 73.90 -52.19
C THR A 595 -104.86 73.69 -51.27
N ALA A 596 -105.35 74.75 -50.61
CA ALA A 596 -106.58 74.72 -49.80
C ALA A 596 -107.71 75.53 -50.48
N TYR A 597 -108.89 74.92 -50.67
CA TYR A 597 -110.08 75.58 -51.22
C TYR A 597 -111.00 76.10 -50.10
N LEU A 598 -111.26 77.41 -50.06
CA LEU A 598 -112.24 78.06 -49.17
C LEU A 598 -113.41 78.63 -50.00
N PRO A 599 -114.67 78.18 -49.84
CA PRO A 599 -115.82 78.87 -50.43
C PRO A 599 -116.33 80.00 -49.52
N PHE A 600 -116.38 81.21 -50.08
CA PHE A 600 -116.93 82.44 -49.47
C PHE A 600 -118.34 82.68 -50.00
N VAL A 601 -119.35 82.88 -49.14
CA VAL A 601 -120.65 83.47 -49.53
C VAL A 601 -120.97 84.63 -48.60
N ARG A 602 -121.03 85.82 -49.20
CA ARG A 602 -121.35 87.12 -48.60
C ARG A 602 -122.88 87.25 -48.48
N ARG A 603 -123.40 87.54 -47.29
CA ARG A 603 -124.80 88.00 -47.09
C ARG A 603 -124.93 89.48 -47.50
N PRO A 604 -126.09 89.93 -48.02
CA PRO A 604 -126.45 91.35 -47.96
C PRO A 604 -126.66 91.81 -46.51
#